data_AF-H0R641-F1
#
_entry.id   AF-H0R641-F1
#
_cell.length_a   1.000
_cell.length_b   1.000
_cell.length_c   1.000
_cell.angle_alpha   90.00
_cell.angle_beta   90.00
_cell.angle_gamma   90.00
#
_symmetry.space_group_name_H-M   'P 1'
#
loop_
_entity.id
_entity.type
_entity.pdbx_description
1 polymer ?
#
loop_
_entity_poly.entity_id
_entity_poly.type
_entity_poly.pdbx_seq_one_letter_code
_entity_poly.pdbx_strand_id
1 'polypeptide(L)'
;MGAIQPWHIILVVLAFVILFGSKKLPDAARGLGRSLRIFKSEVKEMANDGKPDAPVTEAPRELSASEVAAPAPVPTSKPEDVQKSA
;
A
#
# COMPACT_ATOMS: atom_id res chain seq x y z
N MET A 1 -29.86 26.75 5.38
CA MET A 1 -29.43 25.33 5.42
C MET A 1 -27.93 25.30 5.19
N GLY A 2 -27.15 25.47 6.27
CA GLY A 2 -25.70 25.66 6.22
C GLY A 2 -25.01 24.40 5.72
N ALA A 3 -24.59 24.42 4.47
CA ALA A 3 -23.75 23.40 3.87
C ALA A 3 -22.53 23.20 4.78
N ILE A 4 -22.27 21.94 5.09
CA ILE A 4 -21.14 21.43 5.88
C ILE A 4 -19.90 22.27 5.54
N GLN A 5 -19.61 23.28 6.36
CA GLN A 5 -18.51 24.17 6.03
C GLN A 5 -17.24 23.33 6.07
N PRO A 6 -16.34 23.45 5.08
CA PRO A 6 -15.11 22.66 5.00
C PRO A 6 -14.33 22.59 6.33
N TRP A 7 -14.46 23.64 7.15
CA TRP A 7 -13.94 23.72 8.51
C TRP A 7 -14.31 22.54 9.43
N HIS A 8 -15.54 22.03 9.36
CA HIS A 8 -16.00 20.91 10.19
C HIS A 8 -15.28 19.61 9.80
N ILE A 9 -15.04 19.40 8.49
CA ILE A 9 -14.34 18.22 7.99
C ILE A 9 -12.89 18.22 8.51
N ILE A 10 -12.20 19.37 8.50
CA ILE A 10 -10.85 19.49 9.07
C ILE A 10 -10.83 19.07 10.55
N LEU A 11 -11.79 19.57 11.35
CA LEU A 11 -11.86 19.23 12.78
C LEU A 11 -12.12 17.74 13.01
N VAL A 12 -13.02 17.13 12.22
CA VAL A 12 -13.31 15.70 12.31
C VAL A 12 -12.07 14.88 11.95
N VAL A 13 -11.40 15.20 10.85
CA VAL A 13 -10.16 14.50 10.44
C VAL A 13 -9.08 14.64 11.51
N LEU A 14 -8.91 15.83 12.09
CA LEU A 14 -7.95 16.05 13.16
C LEU A 14 -8.27 15.21 14.40
N ALA A 15 -9.53 15.20 14.85
CA ALA A 15 -9.97 14.36 15.95
C ALA A 15 -9.77 12.86 15.67
N PHE A 16 -10.04 12.44 14.43
CA PHE A 16 -9.87 11.05 14.00
C PHE A 16 -8.38 10.63 13.98
N VAL A 17 -7.49 11.50 13.51
CA VAL A 17 -6.03 11.26 13.54
C VAL A 17 -5.51 11.17 14.98
N ILE A 18 -6.03 11.96 15.91
CA ILE A 18 -5.65 11.88 17.33
C ILE A 18 -6.12 10.55 17.94
N LEU A 19 -7.34 10.11 17.61
CA LEU A 19 -7.93 8.90 18.19
C LEU A 19 -7.34 7.60 17.61
N PHE A 20 -7.11 7.56 16.30
CA PHE A 20 -6.60 6.38 15.59
C PHE A 20 -5.07 6.40 15.41
N GLY A 21 -4.44 7.56 15.46
CA GLY A 21 -3.00 7.75 15.28
C GLY A 21 -2.58 7.94 13.82
N SER A 22 -1.49 8.69 13.62
CA SER A 22 -0.96 9.10 12.31
C SER A 22 -0.51 7.94 11.41
N LYS A 23 -0.17 6.76 11.97
CA LYS A 23 0.24 5.58 11.19
C LYS A 23 -0.92 4.66 10.81
N LYS A 24 -2.01 4.62 11.58
CA LYS A 24 -3.13 3.68 11.36
C LYS A 24 -4.12 4.19 10.32
N LEU A 25 -4.32 5.49 10.25
CA LEU A 25 -5.18 6.12 9.25
C LEU A 25 -4.70 5.89 7.79
N PRO A 26 -3.43 6.17 7.45
CA PRO A 26 -2.94 5.92 6.09
C PRO A 26 -2.80 4.42 5.78
N ASP A 27 -2.50 3.59 6.78
CA ASP A 27 -2.39 2.14 6.61
C ASP A 27 -3.76 1.49 6.31
N ALA A 28 -4.79 1.86 7.10
CA ALA A 28 -6.17 1.44 6.86
C ALA A 28 -6.68 1.98 5.51
N ALA A 29 -6.43 3.24 5.19
CA ALA A 29 -6.80 3.82 3.89
C ALA A 29 -6.10 3.12 2.73
N ARG A 30 -4.84 2.68 2.88
CA ARG A 30 -4.13 1.90 1.86
C ARG A 30 -4.67 0.48 1.71
N GLY A 31 -5.08 -0.16 2.79
CA GLY A 31 -5.77 -1.45 2.75
C GLY A 31 -7.13 -1.34 2.04
N LEU A 32 -7.96 -0.40 2.48
CA LEU A 32 -9.27 -0.11 1.92
C LEU A 32 -9.19 0.37 0.47
N GLY A 33 -8.19 1.19 0.12
CA GLY A 33 -7.99 1.67 -1.25
C GLY A 33 -7.66 0.54 -2.23
N ARG A 34 -6.91 -0.48 -1.79
CA ARG A 34 -6.62 -1.67 -2.60
C ARG A 34 -7.88 -2.51 -2.84
N SER A 35 -8.71 -2.75 -1.82
CA SER A 35 -9.97 -3.49 -2.01
C SER A 35 -11.00 -2.71 -2.84
N LEU A 36 -11.10 -1.40 -2.65
CA LEU A 36 -11.94 -0.54 -3.47
C LEU A 36 -11.47 -0.48 -4.92
N ARG A 37 -10.16 -0.54 -5.21
CA ARG A 37 -9.65 -0.57 -6.58
C ARG A 37 -10.05 -1.85 -7.31
N ILE A 38 -9.96 -3.00 -6.64
CA ILE A 38 -10.39 -4.29 -7.20
C ILE A 38 -11.89 -4.24 -7.48
N PHE A 39 -12.68 -3.85 -6.48
CA PHE A 39 -14.13 -3.71 -6.62
C PHE A 39 -14.51 -2.70 -7.71
N LYS A 40 -13.81 -1.57 -7.80
CA LYS A 40 -14.03 -0.55 -8.84
C LYS A 40 -13.76 -1.11 -10.23
N SER A 41 -12.72 -1.94 -10.41
CA SER A 41 -12.39 -2.58 -11.68
C SER A 41 -13.46 -3.59 -12.09
N GLU A 42 -13.91 -4.44 -11.17
CA GLU A 42 -14.98 -5.42 -11.42
C GLU A 42 -16.31 -4.72 -11.74
N VAL A 43 -16.68 -3.70 -10.98
CA VAL A 43 -17.89 -2.89 -11.24
C VAL A 43 -17.75 -2.11 -12.55
N LYS A 44 -16.55 -1.63 -12.89
CA LYS A 44 -16.29 -0.93 -14.15
C LYS A 44 -16.39 -1.89 -15.33
N GLU A 45 -15.92 -3.13 -15.22
CA GLU A 45 -16.07 -4.16 -16.24
C GLU A 45 -17.56 -4.42 -16.53
N MET A 46 -18.37 -4.64 -15.49
CA MET A 46 -19.82 -4.78 -15.64
C MET A 46 -20.49 -3.54 -16.24
N ALA A 47 -19.99 -2.33 -15.92
CA ALA A 47 -20.51 -1.08 -16.46
C ALA A 47 -20.01 -0.79 -17.90
N ASN A 48 -18.92 -1.42 -18.35
CA ASN A 48 -18.31 -1.19 -19.67
C ASN A 48 -18.74 -2.22 -20.73
N ASP A 49 -19.56 -3.21 -20.39
CA ASP A 49 -20.20 -4.16 -21.32
C ASP A 49 -21.13 -3.47 -22.37
N GLY A 50 -21.16 -2.13 -22.42
CA GLY A 50 -21.93 -1.34 -23.38
C GLY A 50 -21.19 -0.23 -24.15
N LYS A 51 -19.92 0.11 -23.88
CA LYS A 51 -19.16 1.12 -24.66
C LYS A 51 -17.64 0.99 -24.45
N PRO A 52 -16.79 1.11 -25.50
CA PRO A 52 -15.34 1.04 -25.35
C PRO A 52 -14.78 2.41 -24.97
N ASP A 53 -14.06 2.50 -23.86
CA ASP A 53 -13.25 3.67 -23.53
C ASP A 53 -11.80 3.28 -23.22
N ALA A 54 -10.89 4.16 -23.64
CA ALA A 54 -9.48 3.96 -23.95
C ALA A 54 -8.58 3.60 -22.74
N PRO A 55 -7.34 3.08 -22.95
CA PRO A 55 -6.48 2.62 -21.87
C PRO A 55 -5.94 3.80 -21.08
N VAL A 56 -6.26 3.85 -19.79
CA VAL A 56 -5.56 4.71 -18.84
C VAL A 56 -4.25 4.01 -18.47
N THR A 57 -3.17 4.40 -19.14
CA THR A 57 -1.79 4.16 -18.70
C THR A 57 -1.57 4.90 -17.39
N GLU A 58 -1.84 4.23 -16.26
CA GLU A 58 -1.30 4.60 -14.97
C GLU A 58 -0.37 3.47 -14.53
N ALA A 59 0.89 3.59 -14.93
CA ALA A 59 1.99 2.93 -14.25
C ALA A 59 2.18 3.64 -12.91
N PRO A 60 1.96 3.00 -11.75
CA PRO A 60 2.60 3.46 -10.54
C PRO A 60 4.08 3.16 -10.73
N ARG A 61 4.87 4.21 -10.99
CA ARG A 61 6.30 4.16 -10.70
C ARG A 61 6.42 3.68 -9.28
N GLU A 62 7.00 2.50 -9.13
CA GLU A 62 7.48 1.97 -7.88
C GLU A 62 8.26 3.08 -7.20
N LEU A 63 7.68 3.66 -6.15
CA LEU A 63 8.50 4.23 -5.09
C LEU A 63 9.10 3.01 -4.39
N SER A 64 10.18 2.56 -5.02
CA SER A 64 11.27 1.80 -4.44
C SER A 64 11.66 2.53 -3.14
N ALA A 65 11.02 2.09 -2.06
CA ALA A 65 11.40 2.38 -0.70
C ALA A 65 11.62 1.04 0.00
N SER A 66 12.39 0.16 -0.64
CA SER A 66 13.10 -0.94 0.02
C SER A 66 14.16 -1.60 -0.87
N GLU A 67 14.94 -0.81 -1.61
CA GLU A 67 16.24 -1.24 -2.12
C GLU A 67 17.31 -0.39 -1.41
N VAL A 68 17.59 -0.71 -0.14
CA VAL A 68 18.92 -0.81 0.49
C VAL A 68 18.70 -1.46 1.88
N ALA A 69 18.58 -2.78 1.89
CA ALA A 69 19.05 -3.61 2.97
C ALA A 69 19.50 -4.91 2.30
N ALA A 70 20.76 -4.93 1.93
CA ALA A 70 21.38 -5.97 1.12
C ALA A 70 21.01 -7.37 1.63
N PRO A 71 20.67 -8.31 0.72
CA PRO A 71 20.76 -9.72 1.04
C PRO A 71 22.26 -9.98 1.20
N ALA A 72 22.73 -10.08 2.44
CA ALA A 72 24.02 -10.72 2.65
C ALA A 72 23.87 -12.15 2.10
N PRO A 73 24.62 -12.52 1.05
CA PRO A 73 24.59 -13.88 0.55
C PRO A 73 25.04 -14.78 1.70
N VAL A 74 24.25 -15.80 1.97
CA VAL A 74 24.70 -16.98 2.69
C VAL A 74 25.42 -17.88 1.66
N PRO A 75 26.76 -17.95 1.65
CA PRO A 75 27.45 -19.18 1.33
C PRO A 75 27.56 -19.95 2.65
N THR A 76 26.76 -21.00 2.82
CA THR A 76 27.13 -22.36 2.41
C THR A 76 28.36 -22.88 3.16
N SER A 77 28.13 -24.03 3.81
CA SER A 77 29.11 -24.99 4.30
C SER A 77 29.70 -24.78 5.69
N LYS A 78 29.04 -25.35 6.69
CA LYS A 78 29.77 -26.09 7.72
C LYS A 78 29.21 -27.51 7.88
N PRO A 79 29.67 -28.44 7.03
CA PRO A 79 29.86 -29.81 7.44
C PRO A 79 31.34 -30.14 7.19
N GLU A 80 32.23 -29.86 8.13
CA GLU A 80 33.55 -30.49 8.07
C GLU A 80 34.14 -30.59 9.47
N ASP A 81 33.92 -31.79 9.99
CA ASP A 81 34.74 -32.52 10.95
C ASP A 81 36.22 -32.53 10.50
N VAL A 82 37.11 -32.76 11.47
CA VAL A 82 38.55 -33.05 11.27
C VAL A 82 39.40 -31.86 10.82
N GLN A 83 40.27 -31.38 11.72
CA GLN A 83 41.73 -31.46 11.56
C GLN A 83 42.44 -30.57 12.60
N LYS A 84 43.04 -31.23 13.59
CA LYS A 84 44.44 -30.99 14.05
C LYS A 84 44.67 -29.67 14.78
N SER A 85 45.01 -29.66 16.06
CA SER A 85 46.36 -29.89 16.62
C SER A 85 46.27 -29.31 18.05
N ALA A 86 46.94 -29.77 19.09
CA ALA A 86 48.10 -30.62 19.29
C ALA A 86 48.06 -31.14 20.74
#